data_AF-A0A1E5QEM6-F1
#
_entry.id   AF-A0A1E5QEM6-F1
#
_cell.length_a   1.000
_cell.length_b   1.000
_cell.length_c   1.000
_cell.angle_alpha   90.00
_cell.angle_beta   90.00
_cell.angle_gamma   90.00
#
_symmetry.space_group_name_H-M   'P 1'
#
loop_
_entity.id
_entity.type
_entity.pdbx_description
1 polymer ?
#
loop_
_entity_poly.entity_id
_entity_poly.type
_entity_poly.pdbx_seq_one_letter_code
_entity_poly.pdbx_strand_id
1 'polypeptide(L)'
;MNSFSSFTKTIAATGLGLASAVCATLPAQAFTLTFDPGFGTSNNQGTGATAQVKFNFEQKGSDVLLNLDIFNTTKGSSFLDGTNTAGATASTFMGFAFDLISGVSVKSFTGNSFFGNYLTNVSLPPYEQYDVGVSKNNNFIGGGPNGGLTAGKNTTVSFVLSTALSALDVESNFWKGFADGSLGSTARFQAVNAGAGSDKLLGGLLAKDLPPAPQPPVVQPPAPQPPVVQPPAPQPPVVVNPPVDEPPVVQPPVEEPPVVQPPVVVNPPSEEEFEYDRSKEVPEPSLLAGLGLAFGTMLKISRRKQNA
;
A
#
# COMPACT_ATOMS: atom_id res chain seq x y z
N MET A 1 -83.80 13.88 -19.40
CA MET A 1 -82.47 14.09 -20.02
C MET A 1 -81.76 15.14 -19.19
N ASN A 2 -81.00 14.72 -18.17
CA ASN A 2 -80.23 15.61 -17.30
C ASN A 2 -78.78 15.10 -17.27
N SER A 3 -77.80 16.00 -17.45
CA SER A 3 -76.56 16.11 -16.65
C SER A 3 -75.52 16.97 -17.42
N PHE A 4 -75.41 18.25 -17.05
CA PHE A 4 -74.32 18.92 -16.31
C PHE A 4 -73.09 19.35 -17.13
N SER A 5 -72.90 20.67 -17.19
CA SER A 5 -71.71 21.37 -17.68
C SER A 5 -70.54 21.22 -16.72
N SER A 6 -69.35 20.89 -17.23
CA SER A 6 -68.12 20.84 -16.44
C SER A 6 -67.38 22.19 -16.51
N PHE A 7 -67.14 22.78 -15.33
CA PHE A 7 -66.34 23.98 -15.11
C PHE A 7 -64.85 23.64 -15.23
N THR A 8 -64.12 24.30 -16.14
CA THR A 8 -62.66 24.23 -16.22
C THR A 8 -62.04 25.03 -15.07
N LYS A 9 -61.36 24.35 -14.14
CA LYS A 9 -60.46 24.98 -13.17
C LYS A 9 -59.03 25.02 -13.73
N THR A 10 -58.55 26.21 -14.03
CA THR A 10 -57.13 26.46 -14.30
C THR A 10 -56.37 26.39 -12.98
N ILE A 11 -55.49 25.39 -12.83
CA ILE A 11 -54.53 25.32 -11.72
C ILE A 11 -53.28 26.07 -12.18
N ALA A 12 -52.99 27.20 -11.52
CA ALA A 12 -51.71 27.87 -11.64
C ALA A 12 -50.64 27.04 -10.90
N ALA A 13 -49.77 26.37 -11.66
CA ALA A 13 -48.59 25.72 -11.13
C ALA A 13 -47.50 26.79 -10.90
N THR A 14 -47.27 27.15 -9.64
CA THR A 14 -46.11 27.92 -9.21
C THR A 14 -44.84 27.11 -9.48
N GLY A 15 -43.98 27.61 -10.36
CA GLY A 15 -42.71 27.00 -10.70
C GLY A 15 -41.75 26.99 -9.51
N LEU A 16 -41.46 25.79 -8.98
CA LEU A 16 -40.23 25.56 -8.24
C LEU A 16 -39.07 25.59 -9.24
N GLY A 17 -38.27 26.65 -9.19
CA GLY A 17 -36.97 26.68 -9.87
C GLY A 17 -36.06 25.64 -9.23
N LEU A 18 -35.90 24.50 -9.89
CA LEU A 18 -34.81 23.58 -9.60
C LEU A 18 -33.51 24.30 -9.98
N ALA A 19 -32.79 24.81 -9.00
CA ALA A 19 -31.39 25.16 -9.18
C ALA A 19 -30.64 23.87 -9.51
N SER A 20 -30.49 23.59 -10.81
CA SER A 20 -29.63 22.51 -11.29
C SER A 20 -28.21 22.94 -11.02
N ALA A 21 -27.67 22.53 -9.86
CA ALA A 21 -26.25 22.61 -9.61
C ALA A 21 -25.58 21.70 -10.63
N VAL A 22 -25.01 22.30 -11.68
CA VAL A 22 -24.10 21.60 -12.58
C VAL A 22 -22.89 21.25 -11.72
N CYS A 23 -22.90 20.05 -11.16
CA CYS A 23 -21.77 19.50 -10.43
C CYS A 23 -20.66 19.34 -11.46
N ALA A 24 -19.67 20.25 -11.45
CA ALA A 24 -18.52 20.16 -12.34
C ALA A 24 -17.80 18.85 -12.01
N THR A 25 -17.84 17.89 -12.93
CA THR A 25 -17.12 16.63 -12.81
C THR A 25 -15.63 16.97 -12.81
N LEU A 26 -14.95 16.75 -11.68
CA LEU A 26 -13.50 16.89 -11.64
C LEU A 26 -12.88 15.83 -12.55
N PRO A 27 -11.90 16.18 -13.39
CA PRO A 27 -11.19 15.18 -14.19
C PRO A 27 -10.40 14.26 -13.27
N ALA A 28 -10.24 13.00 -13.68
CA ALA A 28 -9.34 12.06 -13.01
C ALA A 28 -7.92 12.66 -12.94
N GLN A 29 -7.27 12.53 -11.80
CA GLN A 29 -5.90 13.00 -11.61
C GLN A 29 -4.92 11.89 -12.00
N ALA A 30 -3.65 12.23 -12.22
CA ALA A 30 -2.62 11.24 -12.48
C ALA A 30 -1.78 11.05 -11.22
N PHE A 31 -1.42 9.80 -10.91
CA PHE A 31 -0.48 9.49 -9.83
C PHE A 31 0.72 8.72 -10.37
N THR A 32 1.80 8.66 -9.60
CA THR A 32 3.06 8.00 -10.02
C THR A 32 3.48 6.97 -9.00
N LEU A 33 3.66 5.73 -9.46
CA LEU A 33 4.37 4.71 -8.69
C LEU A 33 5.86 4.86 -8.93
N THR A 34 6.62 4.81 -7.85
CA THR A 34 8.09 4.83 -7.87
C THR A 34 8.60 3.43 -7.54
N PHE A 35 9.55 2.95 -8.35
CA PHE A 35 10.26 1.70 -8.16
C PHE A 35 11.67 2.04 -7.73
N ASP A 36 11.97 1.75 -6.47
CA ASP A 36 13.23 2.08 -5.80
C ASP A 36 13.53 0.96 -4.80
N PRO A 37 14.80 0.61 -4.57
CA PRO A 37 15.14 -0.41 -3.57
C PRO A 37 14.57 -0.17 -2.17
N GLY A 38 14.30 1.09 -1.80
CA GLY A 38 13.67 1.44 -0.53
C GLY A 38 12.23 0.92 -0.36
N PHE A 39 11.54 0.58 -1.45
CA PHE A 39 10.23 -0.09 -1.39
C PHE A 39 10.33 -1.62 -1.33
N GLY A 40 11.52 -2.17 -1.60
CA GLY A 40 11.78 -3.60 -1.63
C GLY A 40 12.60 -3.97 -2.86
N THR A 41 13.59 -4.84 -2.66
CA THR A 41 14.43 -5.45 -3.70
C THR A 41 14.44 -6.97 -3.58
N SER A 42 14.51 -7.66 -4.72
CA SER A 42 14.66 -9.14 -4.74
C SER A 42 16.06 -9.63 -4.38
N ASN A 43 17.00 -8.71 -4.19
CA ASN A 43 18.38 -8.99 -3.81
C ASN A 43 18.59 -8.68 -2.33
N ASN A 44 19.65 -9.22 -1.73
CA ASN A 44 20.03 -8.86 -0.35
C ASN A 44 20.36 -7.37 -0.19
N GLN A 45 20.85 -6.74 -1.25
CA GLN A 45 21.11 -5.31 -1.34
C GLN A 45 20.59 -4.78 -2.68
N GLY A 46 19.93 -3.63 -2.64
CA GLY A 46 19.44 -2.96 -3.83
C GLY A 46 20.55 -2.67 -4.83
N THR A 47 20.30 -2.94 -6.11
CA THR A 47 21.25 -2.61 -7.18
C THR A 47 21.33 -1.12 -7.48
N GLY A 48 20.37 -0.35 -6.99
CA GLY A 48 20.25 1.07 -7.24
C GLY A 48 19.60 1.46 -8.58
N ALA A 49 19.01 0.49 -9.28
CA ALA A 49 18.11 0.77 -10.39
C ALA A 49 16.85 1.48 -9.87
N THR A 50 16.30 2.42 -10.64
CA THR A 50 15.06 3.11 -10.29
C THR A 50 14.19 3.37 -11.52
N ALA A 51 12.89 3.51 -11.30
CA ALA A 51 11.93 3.96 -12.31
C ALA A 51 10.71 4.64 -11.72
N GLN A 52 9.96 5.29 -12.59
CA GLN A 52 8.63 5.82 -12.31
C GLN A 52 7.64 5.32 -13.37
N VAL A 53 6.43 4.97 -12.94
CA VAL A 53 5.30 4.68 -13.82
C VAL A 53 4.15 5.59 -13.42
N LYS A 54 3.83 6.54 -14.29
CA LYS A 54 2.72 7.46 -14.08
C LYS A 54 1.45 6.89 -14.70
N PHE A 55 0.43 6.75 -13.87
CA PHE A 55 -0.90 6.28 -14.25
C PHE A 55 -1.76 7.50 -14.59
N ASN A 56 -2.30 7.52 -15.81
CA ASN A 56 -3.16 8.58 -16.29
C ASN A 56 -4.46 7.98 -16.86
N PHE A 57 -5.60 8.45 -16.39
CA PHE A 57 -6.91 7.87 -16.68
C PHE A 57 -7.76 8.87 -17.47
N GLU A 58 -8.36 8.39 -18.55
CA GLU A 58 -9.26 9.18 -19.39
C GLU A 58 -10.54 8.38 -19.66
N GLN A 59 -11.69 9.04 -19.56
CA GLN A 59 -12.96 8.41 -19.89
C GLN A 59 -13.04 8.15 -21.41
N LYS A 60 -13.31 6.90 -21.81
CA LYS A 60 -13.43 6.50 -23.21
C LYS A 60 -14.77 5.79 -23.46
N GLY A 61 -15.82 6.59 -23.64
CA GLY A 61 -17.19 6.06 -23.74
C GLY A 61 -17.58 5.38 -22.43
N SER A 62 -17.98 4.11 -22.48
CA SER A 62 -18.26 3.29 -21.29
C SER A 62 -17.01 2.66 -20.66
N ASP A 63 -15.86 2.78 -21.29
CA ASP A 63 -14.58 2.23 -20.81
C ASP A 63 -13.68 3.34 -20.25
N VAL A 64 -12.57 2.95 -19.65
CA VAL A 64 -11.52 3.87 -19.20
C VAL A 64 -10.22 3.59 -19.97
N LEU A 65 -9.63 4.61 -20.56
CA LEU A 65 -8.27 4.54 -21.11
C LEU A 65 -7.28 4.80 -19.98
N LEU A 66 -6.40 3.83 -19.71
CA LEU A 66 -5.26 3.99 -18.82
C LEU A 66 -3.98 4.12 -19.66
N ASN A 67 -3.35 5.27 -19.61
CA ASN A 67 -2.02 5.50 -20.15
C ASN A 67 -0.98 5.36 -19.03
N LEU A 68 0.06 4.57 -19.30
CA LEU A 68 1.20 4.40 -18.41
C LEU A 68 2.41 5.06 -19.02
N ASP A 69 2.84 6.19 -18.45
CA ASP A 69 4.11 6.83 -18.81
C ASP A 69 5.21 6.21 -17.96
N ILE A 70 6.06 5.42 -18.61
CA ILE A 70 7.12 4.64 -17.98
C ILE A 70 8.44 5.36 -18.19
N PHE A 71 9.16 5.63 -17.10
CA PHE A 71 10.45 6.30 -17.12
C PHE A 71 11.49 5.50 -16.33
N ASN A 72 12.57 5.07 -16.98
CA ASN A 72 13.73 4.52 -16.29
C ASN A 72 14.57 5.66 -15.71
N THR A 73 14.42 5.91 -14.41
CA THR A 73 15.03 7.03 -13.68
C THR A 73 16.43 6.75 -13.16
N THR A 74 17.00 5.56 -13.46
CA THR A 74 18.32 5.15 -12.96
C THR A 74 19.41 6.18 -13.31
N LYS A 75 20.02 6.83 -12.30
CA LYS A 75 20.92 7.99 -12.48
C LYS A 75 22.08 8.07 -11.48
N GLY A 76 22.40 7.00 -10.77
CA GLY A 76 23.61 6.91 -9.95
C GLY A 76 23.62 7.66 -8.61
N SER A 77 22.55 8.37 -8.24
CA SER A 77 22.40 8.97 -6.90
C SER A 77 20.97 9.45 -6.64
N SER A 78 20.58 9.43 -5.36
CA SER A 78 19.24 9.61 -4.76
C SER A 78 18.36 8.35 -4.68
N PHE A 79 18.52 7.64 -3.57
CA PHE A 79 17.60 6.61 -3.06
C PHE A 79 16.63 7.19 -2.04
N LEU A 80 15.51 6.51 -1.83
CA LEU A 80 14.61 6.79 -0.71
C LEU A 80 15.12 6.22 0.61
N ASP A 81 15.97 5.18 0.57
CA ASP A 81 16.43 4.48 1.79
C ASP A 81 17.57 5.17 2.54
N GLY A 82 18.13 6.27 2.01
CA GLY A 82 19.21 7.02 2.65
C GLY A 82 20.54 6.28 2.80
N THR A 83 20.64 5.02 2.36
CA THR A 83 21.88 4.25 2.34
C THR A 83 22.63 4.56 1.06
N ASN A 84 23.49 5.58 1.11
CA ASN A 84 24.39 5.94 0.02
C ASN A 84 25.39 4.79 -0.26
N THR A 85 24.94 3.79 -1.01
CA THR A 85 25.81 2.85 -1.73
C THR A 85 25.78 3.28 -3.19
N ALA A 86 26.94 3.39 -3.84
CA ALA A 86 27.08 3.86 -5.22
C ALA A 86 25.96 3.31 -6.13
N GLY A 87 24.99 4.17 -6.47
CA GLY A 87 23.80 3.74 -7.18
C GLY A 87 24.09 3.33 -8.61
N ALA A 88 23.25 2.47 -9.19
CA ALA A 88 23.37 2.15 -10.60
C ALA A 88 23.31 3.42 -11.44
N THR A 89 24.29 3.61 -12.32
CA THR A 89 24.28 4.65 -13.35
C THR A 89 23.73 4.12 -14.68
N ALA A 90 23.59 2.81 -14.80
CA ALA A 90 23.02 2.15 -15.96
C ALA A 90 22.12 0.97 -15.52
N SER A 91 20.96 0.87 -16.16
CA SER A 91 20.05 -0.25 -16.04
C SER A 91 19.21 -0.34 -17.32
N THR A 92 18.59 -1.50 -17.52
CA THR A 92 17.55 -1.70 -18.52
C THR A 92 16.25 -2.11 -17.83
N PHE A 93 15.20 -1.30 -17.99
CA PHE A 93 13.86 -1.60 -17.50
C PHE A 93 13.18 -2.56 -18.48
N MET A 94 12.84 -3.74 -17.98
CA MET A 94 12.38 -4.87 -18.79
C MET A 94 10.86 -5.05 -18.79
N GLY A 95 10.19 -4.53 -17.76
CA GLY A 95 8.75 -4.62 -17.64
C GLY A 95 8.26 -4.21 -16.27
N PHE A 96 6.94 -4.12 -16.18
CA PHE A 96 6.20 -3.69 -15.01
C PHE A 96 4.92 -4.53 -14.88
N ALA A 97 4.58 -4.94 -13.65
CA ALA A 97 3.37 -5.69 -13.34
C ALA A 97 2.64 -5.08 -12.15
N PHE A 98 1.32 -5.20 -12.13
CA PHE A 98 0.46 -4.62 -11.10
C PHE A 98 -0.88 -5.35 -11.00
N ASP A 99 -1.52 -5.22 -9.83
CA ASP A 99 -2.86 -5.75 -9.59
C ASP A 99 -3.93 -4.81 -10.11
N LEU A 100 -5.05 -5.37 -10.53
CA LEU A 100 -6.24 -4.63 -10.93
C LEU A 100 -7.17 -4.45 -9.74
N ILE A 101 -7.89 -3.33 -9.73
CA ILE A 101 -9.01 -3.17 -8.81
C ILE A 101 -10.15 -4.13 -9.17
N SER A 102 -10.89 -4.58 -8.16
CA SER A 102 -12.07 -5.44 -8.37
C SER A 102 -13.10 -4.77 -9.28
N GLY A 103 -13.69 -5.54 -10.19
CA GLY A 103 -14.66 -5.02 -11.18
C GLY A 103 -14.05 -4.26 -12.35
N VAL A 104 -12.72 -4.21 -12.47
CA VAL A 104 -11.99 -3.73 -13.65
C VAL A 104 -11.31 -4.90 -14.34
N SER A 105 -11.37 -4.92 -15.67
CA SER A 105 -10.65 -5.90 -16.50
C SER A 105 -10.02 -5.21 -17.71
N VAL A 106 -8.94 -5.77 -18.26
CA VAL A 106 -8.32 -5.25 -19.48
C VAL A 106 -9.13 -5.71 -20.70
N LYS A 107 -9.69 -4.75 -21.44
CA LYS A 107 -10.35 -4.97 -22.73
C LYS A 107 -9.36 -5.06 -23.88
N SER A 108 -8.35 -4.19 -23.89
CA SER A 108 -7.29 -4.22 -24.90
C SER A 108 -6.02 -3.55 -24.40
N PHE A 109 -4.88 -3.91 -24.99
CA PHE A 109 -3.57 -3.36 -24.72
C PHE A 109 -2.94 -2.82 -26.02
N THR A 110 -2.30 -1.66 -25.93
CA THR A 110 -1.48 -1.07 -26.99
C THR A 110 -0.06 -0.89 -26.48
N GLY A 111 0.84 -1.74 -26.95
CA GLY A 111 2.26 -1.72 -26.63
C GLY A 111 3.09 -0.90 -27.62
N ASN A 112 4.42 -0.96 -27.44
CA ASN A 112 5.41 -0.32 -28.31
C ASN A 112 6.65 -1.21 -28.48
N SER A 113 7.71 -0.69 -29.12
CA SER A 113 8.95 -1.46 -29.35
C SER A 113 9.72 -1.82 -28.07
N PHE A 114 9.52 -1.10 -26.96
CA PHE A 114 10.09 -1.43 -25.66
C PHE A 114 9.23 -2.44 -24.91
N PHE A 115 7.91 -2.29 -24.95
CA PHE A 115 6.97 -3.17 -24.24
C PHE A 115 5.84 -3.58 -25.19
N GLY A 116 6.10 -4.64 -25.95
CA GLY A 116 5.16 -5.17 -26.94
C GLY A 116 4.25 -6.27 -26.39
N ASN A 117 4.61 -6.84 -25.24
CA ASN A 117 3.90 -7.98 -24.67
C ASN A 117 3.03 -7.54 -23.49
N TYR A 118 1.78 -8.00 -23.53
CA TYR A 118 0.85 -7.98 -22.41
C TYR A 118 0.80 -9.37 -21.79
N LEU A 119 0.93 -9.43 -20.47
CA LEU A 119 0.93 -10.65 -19.68
C LEU A 119 -0.19 -10.60 -18.64
N THR A 120 -0.73 -11.76 -18.31
CA THR A 120 -1.74 -11.97 -17.27
C THR A 120 -1.25 -13.01 -16.28
N ASN A 121 -1.69 -12.96 -15.02
CA ASN A 121 -1.23 -13.86 -13.95
C ASN A 121 0.30 -13.88 -13.88
N VAL A 122 0.86 -12.68 -13.77
CA VAL A 122 2.29 -12.43 -13.84
C VAL A 122 2.97 -12.92 -12.57
N SER A 123 3.89 -13.86 -12.70
CA SER A 123 4.67 -14.39 -11.57
C SER A 123 6.10 -13.84 -11.55
N LEU A 124 6.52 -13.25 -10.43
CA LEU A 124 7.91 -12.80 -10.20
C LEU A 124 8.44 -13.18 -8.80
N PRO A 125 8.90 -14.43 -8.60
CA PRO A 125 9.59 -14.78 -7.35
C PRO A 125 10.80 -13.85 -7.09
N PRO A 126 11.06 -13.39 -5.85
CA PRO A 126 10.43 -13.82 -4.60
C PRO A 126 9.11 -13.11 -4.25
N TYR A 127 8.64 -12.19 -5.09
CA TYR A 127 7.39 -11.47 -4.87
C TYR A 127 6.16 -12.27 -5.30
N GLU A 128 5.01 -11.68 -5.02
CA GLU A 128 3.70 -12.24 -5.29
C GLU A 128 3.39 -12.33 -6.78
N GLN A 129 2.19 -12.83 -7.07
CA GLN A 129 1.61 -12.80 -8.40
C GLN A 129 0.86 -11.49 -8.61
N TYR A 130 0.85 -11.02 -9.84
CA TYR A 130 0.14 -9.81 -10.23
C TYR A 130 -0.86 -10.12 -11.33
N ASP A 131 -1.99 -9.40 -11.36
CA ASP A 131 -3.03 -9.64 -12.36
C ASP A 131 -2.54 -9.44 -13.78
N VAL A 132 -1.81 -8.33 -14.01
CA VAL A 132 -1.39 -7.91 -15.34
C VAL A 132 0.05 -7.39 -15.36
N GLY A 133 0.66 -7.40 -16.54
CA GLY A 133 1.94 -6.74 -16.74
C GLY A 133 2.28 -6.47 -18.20
N VAL A 134 3.26 -5.60 -18.38
CA VAL A 134 3.87 -5.27 -19.67
C VAL A 134 5.33 -5.62 -19.63
N SER A 135 5.85 -6.18 -20.73
CA SER A 135 7.22 -6.63 -20.76
C SER A 135 7.84 -6.59 -22.15
N LYS A 136 9.16 -6.41 -22.19
CA LYS A 136 9.95 -6.51 -23.42
C LYS A 136 9.99 -7.94 -23.94
N ASN A 137 10.18 -8.90 -23.02
CA ASN A 137 10.18 -10.33 -23.30
C ASN A 137 8.79 -10.92 -23.01
N ASN A 138 8.50 -12.15 -23.44
CA ASN A 138 7.21 -12.81 -23.16
C ASN A 138 7.06 -13.32 -21.72
N ASN A 139 7.95 -12.89 -20.82
CA ASN A 139 7.96 -13.21 -19.41
C ASN A 139 8.79 -12.16 -18.64
N PHE A 140 8.82 -12.30 -17.32
CA PHE A 140 9.71 -11.56 -16.43
C PHE A 140 10.92 -12.40 -15.95
N ILE A 141 11.18 -13.51 -16.63
CA ILE A 141 12.12 -14.55 -16.21
C ILE A 141 13.40 -14.45 -17.03
N GLY A 142 14.50 -14.06 -16.38
CA GLY A 142 15.85 -14.16 -16.96
C GLY A 142 15.99 -13.54 -18.36
N GLY A 143 16.99 -13.99 -19.12
CA GLY A 143 17.31 -13.44 -20.43
C GLY A 143 18.14 -12.15 -20.39
N GLY A 144 18.77 -11.80 -21.51
CA GLY A 144 19.49 -10.54 -21.65
C GLY A 144 18.54 -9.33 -21.75
N PRO A 145 19.07 -8.10 -21.71
CA PRO A 145 18.27 -6.88 -21.73
C PRO A 145 17.46 -6.67 -23.02
N ASN A 146 17.74 -7.41 -24.11
CA ASN A 146 16.92 -7.56 -25.32
C ASN A 146 16.30 -6.27 -25.92
N GLY A 147 16.92 -5.09 -25.74
CA GLY A 147 16.36 -3.82 -26.21
C GLY A 147 15.25 -3.24 -25.33
N GLY A 148 15.25 -3.57 -24.04
CA GLY A 148 14.43 -2.91 -23.03
C GLY A 148 14.78 -1.43 -22.84
N LEU A 149 14.03 -0.73 -21.99
CA LEU A 149 14.11 0.71 -21.83
C LEU A 149 15.32 1.09 -20.96
N THR A 150 16.39 1.58 -21.60
CA THR A 150 17.64 1.95 -20.92
C THR A 150 17.48 3.18 -20.02
N ALA A 151 18.35 3.30 -19.02
CA ALA A 151 18.43 4.45 -18.11
C ALA A 151 18.30 5.81 -18.82
N GLY A 152 17.49 6.70 -18.24
CA GLY A 152 17.23 8.04 -18.76
C GLY A 152 16.19 8.12 -19.89
N LYS A 153 15.68 6.99 -20.40
CA LYS A 153 14.63 6.97 -21.42
C LYS A 153 13.24 6.75 -20.84
N ASN A 154 12.24 7.26 -21.54
CA ASN A 154 10.82 7.06 -21.25
C ASN A 154 10.07 6.47 -22.45
N THR A 155 8.87 5.97 -22.20
CA THR A 155 7.92 5.51 -23.21
C THR A 155 6.51 5.47 -22.63
N THR A 156 5.50 5.33 -23.47
CA THR A 156 4.10 5.18 -23.03
C THR A 156 3.49 3.92 -23.62
N VAL A 157 2.70 3.21 -22.82
CA VAL A 157 1.80 2.13 -23.25
C VAL A 157 0.39 2.41 -22.75
N SER A 158 -0.61 1.79 -23.36
CA SER A 158 -2.00 2.08 -23.03
C SER A 158 -2.84 0.82 -22.87
N PHE A 159 -3.80 0.88 -21.95
CA PHE A 159 -4.83 -0.12 -21.73
C PHE A 159 -6.20 0.50 -21.90
N VAL A 160 -7.10 -0.20 -22.56
CA VAL A 160 -8.54 0.09 -22.42
C VAL A 160 -9.07 -0.86 -21.36
N LEU A 161 -9.63 -0.30 -20.30
CA LEU A 161 -10.18 -0.99 -19.15
C LEU A 161 -11.71 -1.07 -19.29
N SER A 162 -12.25 -2.28 -19.22
CA SER A 162 -13.70 -2.52 -19.16
C SER A 162 -14.16 -2.43 -17.71
N THR A 163 -15.06 -1.50 -17.41
CA THR A 163 -15.61 -1.28 -16.08
C THR A 163 -16.93 -0.51 -16.14
N ALA A 164 -17.70 -0.55 -15.06
CA ALA A 164 -18.87 0.33 -14.87
C ALA A 164 -18.50 1.65 -14.15
N LEU A 165 -17.27 1.78 -13.68
CA LEU A 165 -16.76 2.94 -12.94
C LEU A 165 -16.37 4.08 -13.87
N SER A 166 -16.44 5.32 -13.38
CA SER A 166 -15.87 6.47 -14.08
C SER A 166 -14.34 6.45 -14.02
N ALA A 167 -13.67 7.17 -14.92
CA ALA A 167 -12.21 7.32 -14.89
C ALA A 167 -11.69 7.85 -13.55
N LEU A 168 -12.44 8.76 -12.90
CA LEU A 168 -12.11 9.30 -11.58
C LEU A 168 -12.21 8.23 -10.49
N ASP A 169 -13.25 7.41 -10.50
CA ASP A 169 -13.42 6.34 -9.52
C ASP A 169 -12.38 5.23 -9.71
N VAL A 170 -12.06 4.89 -10.97
CA VAL A 170 -10.98 3.94 -11.28
C VAL A 170 -9.65 4.47 -10.74
N GLU A 171 -9.32 5.72 -11.01
CA GLU A 171 -8.11 6.36 -10.50
C GLU A 171 -8.05 6.34 -8.98
N SER A 172 -9.09 6.83 -8.31
CA SER A 172 -9.15 6.90 -6.85
C SER A 172 -9.01 5.52 -6.20
N ASN A 173 -9.60 4.48 -6.80
CA ASN A 173 -9.52 3.12 -6.29
C ASN A 173 -8.13 2.50 -6.50
N PHE A 174 -7.50 2.74 -7.65
CA PHE A 174 -6.11 2.31 -7.86
C PHE A 174 -5.17 3.01 -6.88
N TRP A 175 -5.29 4.34 -6.78
CA TRP A 175 -4.46 5.14 -5.87
C TRP A 175 -4.60 4.63 -4.43
N LYS A 176 -5.84 4.44 -3.96
CA LYS A 176 -6.11 3.93 -2.62
C LYS A 176 -5.52 2.54 -2.42
N GLY A 177 -5.71 1.65 -3.39
CA GLY A 177 -5.22 0.28 -3.29
C GLY A 177 -3.70 0.19 -3.23
N PHE A 178 -2.97 1.02 -3.97
CA PHE A 178 -1.51 1.10 -3.84
C PHE A 178 -1.09 1.80 -2.54
N ALA A 179 -1.86 2.78 -2.06
CA ALA A 179 -1.55 3.51 -0.83
C ALA A 179 -1.74 2.66 0.43
N ASP A 180 -2.77 1.80 0.46
CA ASP A 180 -3.06 0.91 1.59
C ASP A 180 -2.44 -0.50 1.44
N GLY A 181 -1.80 -0.78 0.31
CA GLY A 181 -1.11 -2.04 0.03
C GLY A 181 -2.04 -3.19 -0.37
N SER A 182 -3.33 -2.94 -0.60
CA SER A 182 -4.26 -3.95 -1.14
C SER A 182 -4.04 -4.25 -2.63
N LEU A 183 -3.32 -3.38 -3.34
CA LEU A 183 -2.79 -3.63 -4.68
C LEU A 183 -1.27 -3.62 -4.64
N GLY A 184 -0.66 -4.63 -5.24
CA GLY A 184 0.77 -4.75 -5.42
C GLY A 184 1.23 -4.25 -6.79
N SER A 185 2.50 -3.90 -6.86
CA SER A 185 3.16 -3.63 -8.14
C SER A 185 4.65 -3.95 -8.09
N THR A 186 5.23 -4.37 -9.22
CA THR A 186 6.67 -4.66 -9.33
C THR A 186 7.23 -4.29 -10.70
N ALA A 187 8.52 -3.91 -10.72
CA ALA A 187 9.28 -3.67 -11.94
C ALA A 187 10.49 -4.60 -12.02
N ARG A 188 10.83 -5.02 -13.25
CA ARG A 188 12.02 -5.83 -13.53
C ARG A 188 13.11 -4.99 -14.19
N PHE A 189 14.32 -5.09 -13.65
CA PHE A 189 15.53 -4.50 -14.21
C PHE A 189 16.56 -5.58 -14.54
N GLN A 190 17.30 -5.35 -15.62
CA GLN A 190 18.43 -6.19 -16.06
C GLN A 190 19.57 -5.31 -16.57
N ALA A 191 20.75 -5.92 -16.74
CA ALA A 191 21.98 -5.22 -17.11
C ALA A 191 22.23 -4.00 -16.20
N VAL A 192 22.00 -4.19 -14.90
CA VAL A 192 22.23 -3.17 -13.89
C VAL A 192 23.71 -3.17 -13.54
N ASN A 193 24.36 -2.03 -13.60
CA ASN A 193 25.81 -1.97 -13.47
C ASN A 193 26.33 -1.95 -12.02
N ALA A 194 25.44 -1.78 -11.05
CA ALA A 194 25.77 -1.90 -9.63
C ALA A 194 25.12 -3.17 -9.04
N GLY A 195 25.88 -3.92 -8.24
CA GLY A 195 25.40 -5.12 -7.56
C GLY A 195 25.14 -6.33 -8.48
N ALA A 196 23.99 -6.99 -8.30
CA ALA A 196 23.66 -8.32 -8.82
C ALA A 196 23.39 -8.41 -10.35
N GLY A 197 23.61 -7.35 -11.13
CA GLY A 197 23.36 -7.36 -12.58
C GLY A 197 21.88 -7.31 -13.00
N SER A 198 20.96 -7.57 -12.06
CA SER A 198 19.51 -7.49 -12.26
C SER A 198 18.81 -7.21 -10.94
N ASP A 199 17.58 -6.70 -11.02
CA ASP A 199 16.77 -6.44 -9.83
C ASP A 199 15.29 -6.60 -10.13
N LYS A 200 14.52 -6.87 -9.10
CA LYS A 200 13.06 -6.73 -9.10
C LYS A 200 12.75 -5.81 -7.95
N LEU A 201 12.01 -4.75 -8.22
CA LEU A 201 11.70 -3.72 -7.25
C LEU A 201 10.20 -3.67 -7.04
N LEU A 202 9.76 -3.56 -5.80
CA LEU A 202 8.37 -3.23 -5.50
C LEU A 202 8.12 -1.75 -5.83
N GLY A 203 6.90 -1.45 -6.26
CA GLY A 203 6.46 -0.08 -6.50
C GLY A 203 5.69 0.47 -5.32
N GLY A 204 5.89 1.75 -5.02
CA GLY A 204 5.15 2.47 -3.99
C GLY A 204 4.88 3.92 -4.35
N LEU A 205 3.91 4.52 -3.64
CA LEU A 205 3.63 5.95 -3.70
C LEU A 205 4.61 6.69 -2.79
N LEU A 206 5.15 7.82 -3.25
CA LEU A 206 5.95 8.67 -2.40
C LEU A 206 5.05 9.48 -1.47
N ALA A 207 5.53 9.81 -0.27
CA ALA A 207 4.77 10.60 0.69
C ALA A 207 4.30 11.96 0.13
N LYS A 208 5.07 12.57 -0.76
CA LYS A 208 4.71 13.82 -1.46
C LYS A 208 3.54 13.66 -2.46
N ASP A 209 3.27 12.43 -2.88
CA ASP A 209 2.21 12.08 -3.82
C ASP A 209 0.95 11.58 -3.07
N LEU A 210 0.98 11.60 -1.73
CA LEU A 210 -0.18 11.34 -0.89
C LEU A 210 -0.99 12.64 -0.69
N PRO A 211 -2.34 12.60 -0.73
CA PRO A 211 -3.16 13.70 -0.29
C PRO A 211 -2.81 14.06 1.16
N PRO A 212 -2.89 15.34 1.55
CA PRO A 212 -2.71 15.73 2.94
C PRO A 212 -3.64 14.91 3.83
N ALA A 213 -3.10 14.35 4.92
CA ALA A 213 -3.92 13.66 5.90
C ALA A 213 -5.08 14.58 6.35
N PRO A 214 -6.32 14.07 6.51
CA PRO A 214 -7.42 14.87 7.01
C PRO A 214 -7.00 15.50 8.34
N GLN A 215 -6.99 16.83 8.42
CA GLN A 215 -6.76 17.49 9.70
C GLN A 215 -7.87 17.07 10.66
N PRO A 216 -7.56 16.72 11.92
CA PRO A 216 -8.59 16.42 12.90
C PRO A 216 -9.54 17.62 12.99
N PRO A 217 -10.87 17.39 13.11
CA PRO A 217 -11.82 18.47 13.21
C PRO A 217 -11.41 19.38 14.37
N VAL A 218 -11.20 20.67 14.08
CA VAL A 218 -10.98 21.67 15.12
C VAL A 218 -12.28 21.76 15.91
N VAL A 219 -12.35 21.06 17.05
CA VAL A 219 -13.46 21.20 17.98
C VAL A 219 -13.36 22.60 18.58
N GLN A 220 -14.12 23.54 18.03
CA GLN A 220 -14.35 24.80 18.73
C GLN A 220 -15.07 24.47 20.04
N PRO A 221 -14.55 24.87 21.21
CA PRO A 221 -15.27 24.71 22.46
C PRO A 221 -16.64 25.40 22.32
N PRO A 222 -17.72 24.81 22.84
CA PRO A 222 -19.02 25.48 22.89
C PRO A 222 -18.86 26.84 23.58
N ALA A 223 -19.37 27.90 22.97
CA ALA A 223 -19.45 29.19 23.63
C ALA A 223 -20.23 29.02 24.96
N PRO A 224 -19.73 29.55 26.10
CA PRO A 224 -20.45 29.44 27.37
C PRO A 224 -21.83 30.07 27.23
N GLN A 225 -22.88 29.26 27.43
CA GLN A 225 -24.24 29.77 27.49
C GLN A 225 -24.39 30.63 28.76
N PRO A 226 -25.03 31.81 28.67
CA PRO A 226 -25.35 32.58 29.86
C PRO A 226 -26.29 31.77 30.77
N PRO A 227 -26.16 31.87 32.11
CA PRO A 227 -27.00 31.13 33.02
C PRO A 227 -28.47 31.51 32.83
N VAL A 228 -29.31 30.51 32.57
CA VAL A 228 -30.77 30.67 32.54
C VAL A 228 -31.25 30.73 33.99
N VAL A 229 -31.60 31.92 34.47
CA VAL A 229 -32.28 32.07 35.76
C VAL A 229 -33.74 31.66 35.58
N GLN A 230 -34.11 30.47 36.04
CA GLN A 230 -35.52 30.08 36.14
C GLN A 230 -36.18 30.78 37.34
N PRO A 231 -37.36 31.41 37.17
CA PRO A 231 -38.13 31.88 38.31
C PRO A 231 -38.61 30.69 39.17
N PRO A 232 -38.75 30.85 40.50
CA PRO A 232 -39.30 29.80 41.36
C PRO A 232 -40.74 29.45 40.95
N ALA A 233 -41.03 28.15 40.86
CA ALA A 233 -42.39 27.67 40.61
C ALA A 233 -43.31 27.95 41.81
N PRO A 234 -44.62 28.24 41.61
CA PRO A 234 -45.57 28.37 42.70
C PRO A 234 -45.77 27.03 43.42
N GLN A 235 -45.72 27.03 44.76
CA GLN A 235 -46.00 25.83 45.56
C GLN A 235 -47.51 25.51 45.56
N PRO A 236 -47.91 24.24 45.35
CA PRO A 236 -49.30 23.82 45.47
C PRO A 236 -49.76 23.77 46.95
N PRO A 237 -51.07 23.92 47.23
CA PRO A 237 -51.61 23.89 48.59
C PRO A 237 -51.44 22.51 49.25
N VAL A 238 -51.07 22.51 50.53
CA VAL A 238 -50.85 21.32 51.36
C VAL A 238 -52.19 20.68 51.71
N VAL A 239 -52.41 19.43 51.26
CA VAL A 239 -53.52 18.57 51.71
C VAL A 239 -53.03 17.76 52.92
N VAL A 240 -53.74 17.89 54.04
CA VAL A 240 -53.48 17.12 55.28
C VAL A 240 -54.26 15.82 55.22
N ASN A 241 -53.58 14.69 55.07
CA ASN A 241 -54.17 13.36 55.25
C ASN A 241 -53.99 12.87 56.70
N PRO A 242 -54.99 12.20 57.31
CA PRO A 242 -54.89 11.69 58.67
C PRO A 242 -53.90 10.51 58.79
N PRO A 243 -53.30 10.32 59.97
CA PRO A 243 -52.19 9.39 60.18
C PRO A 243 -52.62 7.92 60.11
N VAL A 244 -51.79 7.10 59.46
CA VAL A 244 -51.84 5.64 59.52
C VAL A 244 -50.71 5.19 60.45
N ASP A 245 -51.07 4.53 61.55
CA ASP A 245 -50.12 3.90 62.47
C ASP A 245 -49.60 2.59 61.86
N GLU A 246 -48.35 2.56 61.42
CA GLU A 246 -47.65 1.31 61.08
C GLU A 246 -46.87 0.77 62.31
N PRO A 247 -46.91 -0.55 62.56
CA PRO A 247 -46.24 -1.17 63.71
C PRO A 247 -44.71 -1.16 63.56
N PRO A 248 -43.95 -1.14 64.69
CA PRO A 248 -42.50 -1.07 64.66
C PRO A 248 -41.87 -2.35 64.11
N VAL A 249 -41.05 -2.21 63.07
CA VAL A 249 -40.16 -3.26 62.58
C VAL A 249 -38.84 -3.20 63.36
N VAL A 250 -38.58 -4.22 64.17
CA VAL A 250 -37.28 -4.41 64.84
C VAL A 250 -36.31 -5.03 63.82
N GLN A 251 -35.29 -4.27 63.39
CA GLN A 251 -34.19 -4.83 62.62
C GLN A 251 -33.17 -5.51 63.55
N PRO A 252 -32.75 -6.76 63.29
CA PRO A 252 -31.66 -7.39 64.04
C PRO A 252 -30.30 -6.73 63.71
N PRO A 253 -29.33 -6.76 64.65
CA PRO A 253 -28.01 -6.19 64.43
C PRO A 253 -27.25 -6.95 63.33
N VAL A 254 -26.57 -6.20 62.47
CA VAL A 254 -25.62 -6.72 61.48
C VAL A 254 -24.25 -6.82 62.14
N GLU A 255 -23.69 -8.02 62.25
CA GLU A 255 -22.30 -8.24 62.63
C GLU A 255 -21.40 -8.08 61.38
N GLU A 256 -20.41 -7.17 61.44
CA GLU A 256 -19.38 -7.04 60.41
C GLU A 256 -18.37 -8.19 60.52
N PRO A 257 -18.01 -8.86 59.40
CA PRO A 257 -17.00 -9.91 59.42
C PRO A 257 -15.58 -9.32 59.63
N PRO A 258 -14.68 -10.04 60.31
CA PRO A 258 -13.32 -9.57 60.58
C PRO A 258 -12.49 -9.44 59.29
N VAL A 259 -11.76 -8.32 59.19
CA VAL A 259 -10.80 -8.02 58.12
C VAL A 259 -9.56 -8.90 58.29
N VAL A 260 -9.32 -9.82 57.36
CA VAL A 260 -8.07 -10.59 57.27
C VAL A 260 -7.07 -9.78 56.44
N GLN A 261 -5.98 -9.35 57.05
CA GLN A 261 -4.86 -8.72 56.34
C GLN A 261 -4.08 -9.79 55.55
N PRO A 262 -3.72 -9.54 54.28
CA PRO A 262 -2.91 -10.47 53.49
C PRO A 262 -1.47 -10.55 54.02
N PRO A 263 -0.81 -11.71 53.88
CA PRO A 263 0.57 -11.90 54.34
C PRO A 263 1.57 -11.07 53.54
N VAL A 264 2.60 -10.60 54.25
CA VAL A 264 3.76 -9.87 53.72
C VAL A 264 4.58 -10.78 52.83
N VAL A 265 4.80 -10.38 51.58
CA VAL A 265 5.72 -11.04 50.65
C VAL A 265 7.15 -10.74 51.07
N VAL A 266 7.88 -11.77 51.48
CA VAL A 266 9.32 -11.70 51.72
C VAL A 266 10.00 -11.99 50.38
N ASN A 267 10.73 -10.99 49.86
CA ASN A 267 11.54 -11.16 48.65
C ASN A 267 12.70 -12.15 48.93
N PRO A 268 12.99 -13.09 48.02
CA PRO A 268 14.20 -13.89 48.09
C PRO A 268 15.45 -13.03 47.84
N PRO A 269 16.62 -13.44 48.38
CA PRO A 269 17.87 -12.70 48.26
C PRO A 269 18.33 -12.57 46.80
N SER A 270 18.95 -11.43 46.50
CA SER A 270 19.62 -11.12 45.24
C SER A 270 20.64 -12.19 44.87
N GLU A 271 20.49 -12.79 43.69
CA GLU A 271 21.49 -13.69 43.11
C GLU A 271 22.78 -12.92 42.84
N GLU A 272 23.88 -13.44 43.40
CA GLU A 272 25.24 -12.95 43.18
C GLU A 272 25.65 -13.14 41.72
N GLU A 273 26.30 -12.11 41.20
CA GLU A 273 26.88 -12.01 39.87
C GLU A 273 28.01 -13.06 39.73
N PHE A 274 27.73 -14.18 39.07
CA PHE A 274 28.78 -15.12 38.65
C PHE A 274 29.45 -14.59 37.38
N GLU A 275 30.60 -13.97 37.57
CA GLU A 275 31.56 -13.61 36.52
C GLU A 275 32.01 -14.88 35.77
N TYR A 276 31.60 -14.99 34.51
CA TYR A 276 31.96 -16.12 33.64
C TYR A 276 33.34 -15.88 33.00
N ASP A 277 34.35 -16.59 33.52
CA ASP A 277 35.71 -16.62 32.97
C ASP A 277 35.72 -17.29 31.58
N ARG A 278 35.84 -16.47 30.53
CA ARG A 278 35.85 -16.87 29.11
C ARG A 278 37.23 -17.41 28.64
N SER A 279 38.09 -17.88 29.54
CA SER A 279 39.45 -18.36 29.19
C SER A 279 39.61 -19.88 29.04
N LYS A 280 38.53 -20.67 29.07
CA LYS A 280 38.60 -22.15 28.94
C LYS A 280 37.81 -22.74 27.79
N GLU A 281 37.88 -22.11 26.61
CA GLU A 281 37.41 -22.74 25.39
C GLU A 281 38.48 -23.70 24.86
N VAL A 282 38.15 -25.00 24.93
CA VAL A 282 38.90 -26.11 24.34
C VAL A 282 38.77 -26.00 22.82
N PRO A 283 39.86 -26.05 22.03
CA PRO A 283 39.75 -25.99 20.57
C PRO A 283 39.11 -27.28 20.05
N GLU A 284 37.99 -27.14 19.33
CA GLU A 284 37.37 -28.23 18.58
C GLU A 284 38.36 -28.82 17.53
N PRO A 285 38.35 -30.15 17.33
CA PRO A 285 39.33 -30.84 16.52
C PRO A 285 39.10 -30.61 15.02
N SER A 286 40.18 -30.28 14.33
CA SER A 286 40.25 -30.16 12.88
C SER A 286 39.89 -31.48 12.19
N LEU A 287 38.81 -31.48 11.41
CA LEU A 287 38.49 -32.57 10.48
C LEU A 287 39.51 -32.57 9.33
N LEU A 288 40.58 -33.35 9.51
CA LEU A 288 41.51 -33.75 8.45
C LEU A 288 41.53 -35.28 8.37
N ALA A 289 40.81 -35.86 7.41
CA ALA A 289 41.11 -37.20 6.91
C ALA A 289 40.54 -37.37 5.50
N GLY A 290 41.44 -37.48 4.53
CA GLY A 290 41.11 -37.78 3.13
C GLY A 290 42.35 -37.82 2.23
N LEU A 291 43.41 -38.50 2.69
CA LEU A 291 44.59 -38.80 1.87
C LEU A 291 44.22 -39.80 0.75
N GLY A 292 44.59 -39.45 -0.48
CA GLY A 292 44.63 -40.35 -1.62
C GLY A 292 45.70 -39.89 -2.61
N LEU A 293 46.97 -40.15 -2.27
CA LEU A 293 48.14 -39.88 -3.09
C LEU A 293 48.30 -40.96 -4.18
N ALA A 294 48.39 -40.58 -5.45
CA ALA A 294 49.11 -41.37 -6.46
C ALA A 294 49.77 -40.41 -7.47
N PHE A 295 51.10 -40.54 -7.55
CA PHE A 295 52.02 -39.81 -8.40
C PHE A 295 51.81 -40.08 -9.90
N GLY A 296 52.08 -39.08 -10.74
CA GLY A 296 52.15 -39.27 -12.18
C GLY A 296 52.49 -37.99 -12.95
N THR A 297 53.77 -37.62 -12.93
CA THR A 297 54.41 -36.64 -13.82
C THR A 297 53.95 -36.73 -15.28
N MET A 298 53.73 -35.61 -15.98
CA MET A 298 54.71 -35.03 -16.91
C MET A 298 54.12 -33.89 -17.78
N LEU A 299 54.85 -32.78 -17.76
CA LEU A 299 54.84 -31.65 -18.67
C LEU A 299 55.06 -32.06 -20.14
N LYS A 300 54.25 -31.59 -21.10
CA LYS A 300 54.74 -30.93 -22.34
C LYS A 300 53.64 -30.34 -23.23
N ILE A 301 53.87 -29.07 -23.54
CA ILE A 301 53.37 -28.23 -24.63
C ILE A 301 53.39 -28.95 -25.99
N SER A 302 52.33 -28.79 -26.82
CA SER A 302 52.52 -28.58 -28.26
C SER A 302 51.28 -28.00 -28.95
N ARG A 303 51.45 -26.81 -29.55
CA ARG A 303 50.61 -26.28 -30.64
C ARG A 303 50.76 -27.17 -31.88
N ARG A 304 49.69 -27.39 -32.64
CA ARG A 304 49.70 -27.22 -34.10
C ARG A 304 48.29 -27.20 -34.72
N LYS A 305 48.06 -26.13 -35.49
CA LYS A 305 47.14 -26.09 -36.63
C LYS A 305 47.49 -27.18 -37.65
N GLN A 306 46.49 -27.72 -38.34
CA GLN A 306 46.28 -27.71 -39.81
C GLN A 306 45.24 -28.78 -40.18
N ASN A 307 44.10 -28.37 -40.75
CA ASN A 307 43.74 -28.47 -42.17
C ASN A 307 43.55 -29.90 -42.68
N ALA A 308 42.28 -30.32 -42.82
CA ALA A 308 41.62 -30.74 -44.07
C ALA A 308 40.17 -31.10 -43.74
#